data_AF-A0A119UQT1-F1
#
_entry.id   AF-A0A119UQT1-F1
#
_cell.length_a   1.000
_cell.length_b   1.000
_cell.length_c   1.000
_cell.angle_alpha   90.00
_cell.angle_beta   90.00
_cell.angle_gamma   90.00
#
_symmetry.space_group_name_H-M   'P 1'
#
loop_
_entity.id
_entity.type
_entity.pdbx_description
1 polymer ?
#
loop_
_entity_poly.entity_id
_entity_poly.type
_entity_poly.pdbx_seq_one_letter_code
_entity_poly.pdbx_strand_id
1 'polypeptide(L)'
;MQISFPAEMPEYCGPDLVLAFPALVEGGRVRCAITAEALEDHFGAASPREQDLADAFARHRPEIERAARCMLEEVGGRSVLLHSGLFRFCT
;
A
#
# COMPACT_ATOMS: atom_id res chain seq x y z
N MET A 1 10.73 -15.26 -0.04
CA MET A 1 11.41 -14.00 0.33
C MET A 1 10.92 -13.62 1.72
N GLN A 2 11.82 -13.32 2.67
CA GLN A 2 11.43 -12.85 3.99
C GLN A 2 10.99 -11.39 3.88
N ILE A 3 9.67 -11.19 3.85
CA ILE A 3 9.05 -9.86 3.82
C ILE A 3 8.32 -9.62 5.14
N SER A 4 8.52 -8.46 5.75
CA SER A 4 7.73 -7.97 6.89
C SER A 4 7.35 -6.51 6.71
N PHE A 5 6.29 -6.07 7.37
CA PHE A 5 5.81 -4.69 7.31
C PHE A 5 5.86 -4.12 8.72
N PRO A 6 6.71 -3.12 9.00
CA PRO A 6 6.74 -2.49 10.31
C PRO A 6 5.48 -1.64 10.49
N ALA A 7 4.93 -1.62 11.71
CA ALA A 7 3.67 -0.95 12.07
C ALA A 7 3.76 0.59 12.09
N GLU A 8 4.49 1.17 11.15
CA GLU A 8 4.66 2.61 10.98
C GLU A 8 3.45 3.23 10.27
N MET A 9 3.26 4.53 10.45
CA MET A 9 2.24 5.29 9.75
C MET A 9 2.63 5.47 8.28
N PRO A 10 1.68 5.37 7.34
CA PRO A 10 1.95 5.69 5.95
C PRO A 10 2.14 7.21 5.78
N GLU A 11 2.93 7.60 4.78
CA GLU A 11 3.21 8.99 4.44
C GLU A 11 2.43 9.38 3.18
N TYR A 12 1.67 10.47 3.26
CA TYR A 12 0.90 10.97 2.14
C TYR A 12 1.72 11.83 1.20
N CYS A 13 1.78 11.45 -0.08
CA CYS A 13 2.34 12.26 -1.15
C CYS A 13 1.18 12.90 -1.94
N GLY A 14 0.86 14.15 -1.60
CA GLY A 14 -0.22 14.90 -2.25
C GLY A 14 -0.08 15.08 -3.77
N PRO A 15 1.10 15.44 -4.31
CA PRO A 15 1.29 15.60 -5.76
C PRO A 15 1.05 14.31 -6.56
N ASP A 16 1.39 13.15 -6.00
CA ASP A 16 1.25 11.86 -6.66
C ASP A 16 -0.06 11.14 -6.27
N LEU A 17 -0.82 11.67 -5.31
CA LEU A 17 -2.02 11.06 -4.72
C LEU A 17 -1.78 9.61 -4.27
N VAL A 18 -0.73 9.38 -3.49
CA VAL A 18 -0.39 8.05 -2.94
C VAL A 18 -0.13 8.10 -1.44
N LEU A 19 -0.39 6.99 -0.76
CA LEU A 19 0.14 6.70 0.57
C LEU A 19 1.35 5.76 0.45
N ALA A 20 2.50 6.21 0.92
CA ALA A 20 3.72 5.42 0.96
C ALA A 20 3.86 4.72 2.31
N PHE A 21 4.27 3.45 2.31
CA PHE A 21 4.50 2.67 3.52
C PHE A 21 5.74 1.78 3.37
N PRO A 22 6.48 1.54 4.46
CA PRO A 22 7.68 0.72 4.43
C PRO A 22 7.36 -0.78 4.39
N ALA A 23 8.22 -1.54 3.70
CA ALA A 23 8.38 -2.98 3.83
C ALA A 23 9.85 -3.29 4.13
N LEU A 24 10.11 -4.39 4.83
CA LEU A 24 11.44 -4.96 5.01
C LEU A 24 11.52 -6.24 4.20
N VAL A 25 12.42 -6.27 3.23
CA VAL A 25 12.65 -7.38 2.32
C VAL A 25 14.07 -7.88 2.53
N GLU A 26 14.23 -9.10 3.04
CA GLU A 26 15.54 -9.67 3.39
C GLU A 26 16.36 -8.73 4.31
N GLY A 27 15.67 -8.01 5.21
CA GLY A 27 16.26 -7.01 6.11
C GLY A 27 16.52 -5.63 5.48
N GLY A 28 16.38 -5.48 4.16
CA GLY A 28 16.48 -4.21 3.44
C GLY A 28 15.15 -3.44 3.43
N ARG A 29 15.20 -2.12 3.64
CA ARG A 29 13.99 -1.29 3.63
C ARG A 29 13.59 -0.92 2.21
N VAL A 30 12.35 -1.23 1.83
CA VAL A 30 11.75 -0.97 0.52
C VAL A 30 10.52 -0.09 0.71
N ARG A 31 10.39 0.97 -0.09
CA ARG A 31 9.20 1.83 -0.09
C ARG A 31 8.14 1.23 -0.99
N CYS A 32 6.98 0.93 -0.42
CA CYS A 32 5.77 0.58 -1.16
C CYS A 32 4.86 1.82 -1.19
N ALA A 33 3.95 1.87 -2.15
CA ALA A 33 2.92 2.90 -2.21
C ALA A 33 1.58 2.31 -2.64
N ILE A 34 0.48 2.95 -2.24
CA ILE A 34 -0.87 2.66 -2.72
C ILE A 34 -1.53 3.97 -3.17
N THR A 35 -2.20 3.94 -4.32
CA THR A 35 -2.88 5.12 -4.88
C THR A 35 -4.15 5.47 -4.10
N ALA A 36 -4.50 6.75 -4.05
CA ALA A 36 -5.77 7.23 -3.52
C ALA A 36 -6.97 6.54 -4.20
N GLU A 37 -6.94 6.40 -5.54
CA GLU A 37 -7.97 5.67 -6.32
C GLU A 37 -8.21 4.26 -5.78
N ALA A 38 -7.14 3.49 -5.53
CA ALA A 38 -7.27 2.14 -4.97
C ALA A 38 -7.90 2.13 -3.57
N LEU A 39 -7.56 3.11 -2.73
CA LEU A 39 -8.12 3.25 -1.39
C LEU A 39 -9.60 3.65 -1.41
N GLU A 40 -10.00 4.48 -2.36
CA GLU A 40 -11.40 4.87 -2.57
C GLU A 40 -12.23 3.69 -3.12
N ASP A 41 -11.77 3.07 -4.20
CA ASP A 41 -12.50 2.02 -4.91
C ASP A 41 -12.66 0.73 -4.10
N HIS A 42 -11.62 0.32 -3.37
CA HIS A 42 -11.55 -1.03 -2.76
C HIS A 42 -11.55 -1.01 -1.23
N PHE A 43 -11.13 0.09 -0.61
CA PHE A 43 -10.92 0.17 0.84
C PHE A 43 -11.77 1.25 1.53
N GLY A 44 -12.72 1.85 0.80
CA GLY A 44 -13.73 2.74 1.35
C GLY A 44 -13.17 4.04 1.94
N ALA A 45 -12.10 4.58 1.36
CA ALA A 45 -11.71 5.96 1.65
C ALA A 45 -12.80 6.93 1.20
N ALA A 46 -13.16 7.88 2.07
CA ALA A 46 -14.26 8.81 1.82
C ALA A 46 -13.89 9.91 0.82
N SER A 47 -12.59 10.21 0.69
CA SER A 47 -12.05 11.22 -0.22
C SER A 47 -10.54 11.03 -0.40
N PRO A 48 -9.89 11.75 -1.33
CA PRO A 48 -8.45 11.64 -1.55
C PRO A 48 -7.65 12.51 -0.55
N ARG A 49 -8.26 12.91 0.57
CA ARG A 49 -7.59 13.66 1.63
C ARG A 49 -6.76 12.72 2.50
N GLU A 50 -5.63 13.22 2.95
CA GLU A 50 -4.66 12.48 3.77
C GLU A 50 -5.31 11.65 4.90
N GLN A 51 -6.18 12.28 5.70
CA GLN A 51 -6.82 11.61 6.84
C GLN A 51 -7.73 10.46 6.40
N ASP A 52 -8.57 10.67 5.40
CA ASP A 52 -9.51 9.65 4.92
C ASP A 52 -8.76 8.45 4.31
N LEU A 53 -7.68 8.73 3.59
CA LEU A 53 -6.79 7.72 3.03
C LEU A 53 -6.04 6.94 4.13
N ALA A 54 -5.50 7.65 5.13
CA ALA A 54 -4.77 7.03 6.24
C ALA A 54 -5.69 6.14 7.08
N ASP A 55 -6.93 6.58 7.32
CA ASP A 55 -7.94 5.81 8.05
C ASP A 55 -8.39 4.56 7.26
N ALA A 56 -8.57 4.67 5.94
CA ALA A 56 -8.83 3.50 5.09
C ALA A 56 -7.66 2.51 5.10
N PHE A 57 -6.43 3.01 4.95
CA PHE A 57 -5.21 2.19 5.02
C PHE A 57 -5.10 1.47 6.37
N ALA A 58 -5.31 2.18 7.48
CA ALA A 58 -5.20 1.59 8.81
C ALA A 58 -6.23 0.48 9.06
N ARG A 59 -7.48 0.68 8.62
CA ARG A 59 -8.57 -0.32 8.74
C ARG A 59 -8.30 -1.58 7.92
N HIS A 60 -7.70 -1.43 6.73
CA HIS A 60 -7.47 -2.53 5.78
C HIS A 60 -5.99 -2.92 5.63
N ARG A 61 -5.15 -2.53 6.59
CA ARG A 61 -3.70 -2.74 6.56
C ARG A 61 -3.31 -4.19 6.25
N PRO A 62 -3.91 -5.24 6.86
CA PRO A 62 -3.53 -6.62 6.57
C PRO A 62 -3.77 -7.03 5.10
N GLU A 63 -4.82 -6.51 4.47
CA GLU A 63 -5.16 -6.81 3.08
C GLU A 63 -4.21 -6.12 2.11
N ILE A 64 -3.90 -4.84 2.37
CA ILE A 64 -2.96 -4.05 1.60
C ILE A 64 -1.54 -4.63 1.70
N GLU A 65 -1.09 -5.01 2.90
CA GLU A 65 0.21 -5.66 3.12
C GLU A 65 0.30 -7.03 2.44
N ARG A 66 -0.79 -7.80 2.41
CA ARG A 66 -0.85 -9.05 1.65
C ARG A 66 -0.67 -8.81 0.15
N ALA A 67 -1.35 -7.80 -0.41
CA ALA A 67 -1.20 -7.42 -1.81
C ALA A 67 0.23 -6.93 -2.12
N ALA A 68 0.79 -6.07 -1.26
CA ALA A 68 2.18 -5.62 -1.38
C ALA A 68 3.17 -6.79 -1.34
N ARG A 69 2.96 -7.77 -0.45
CA ARG A 69 3.81 -8.96 -0.36
C ARG A 69 3.82 -9.74 -1.67
N CYS A 70 2.65 -10.04 -2.24
CA CYS A 70 2.56 -10.75 -3.51
C CYS A 70 3.31 -9.99 -4.62
N MET A 71 3.10 -8.68 -4.72
CA MET A 71 3.79 -7.87 -5.72
C MET A 71 5.31 -7.82 -5.50
N LEU A 72 5.76 -7.68 -4.25
CA LEU A 72 7.19 -7.68 -3.89
C LEU A 72 7.84 -9.01 -4.26
N GLU A 73 7.17 -10.14 -4.05
CA GLU A 73 7.66 -11.45 -4.47
C GLU A 73 7.79 -11.55 -5.99
N GLU A 74 6.81 -11.07 -6.74
CA GLU A 74 6.82 -11.07 -8.21
C GLU A 74 7.93 -10.18 -8.79
N VAL A 75 8.14 -8.98 -8.24
CA VAL A 75 9.13 -8.03 -8.76
C VAL A 75 10.53 -8.23 -8.19
N GLY A 76 10.75 -9.22 -7.32
CA GLY A 76 12.06 -9.52 -6.75
C GLY A 76 12.50 -8.52 -5.66
N GLY A 77 11.56 -8.03 -4.85
CA GLY A 77 11.84 -7.13 -3.71
C GLY A 77 12.02 -5.66 -4.06
N ARG A 78 11.77 -5.25 -5.31
CA ARG A 78 11.80 -3.84 -5.73
C ARG A 78 10.55 -3.09 -5.26
N SER A 79 10.61 -1.76 -5.18
CA SER A 79 9.48 -0.91 -4.81
C SER A 79 8.25 -1.21 -5.67
N VAL A 80 7.07 -1.24 -5.05
CA VAL A 80 5.79 -1.52 -5.71
C VAL A 80 4.82 -0.35 -5.53
N LEU A 81 4.00 -0.12 -6.55
CA LEU A 81 2.85 0.78 -6.49
C LEU A 81 1.57 -0.06 -6.65
N LEU A 82 0.73 -0.04 -5.62
CA LEU A 82 -0.57 -0.68 -5.60
C LEU A 82 -1.61 0.30 -6.16
N HIS A 83 -2.22 -0.04 -7.29
CA HIS A 83 -3.25 0.77 -7.95
C HIS A 83 -4.55 -0.03 -8.08
N SER A 84 -5.69 0.63 -8.35
CA SER A 84 -7.03 0.00 -8.36
C SER A 84 -7.08 -1.24 -9.26
N GLY A 85 -6.42 -1.19 -10.43
CA GLY A 85 -6.28 -2.33 -11.34
C GLY A 85 -5.71 -3.62 -10.74
N LEU A 86 -4.87 -3.56 -9.71
CA LEU A 86 -4.36 -4.75 -9.00
C LEU A 86 -5.42 -5.42 -8.13
N PHE A 87 -6.38 -4.65 -7.62
CA PHE A 87 -7.41 -5.14 -6.71
C PHE A 87 -8.66 -5.65 -7.44
N ARG A 88 -8.87 -5.23 -8.69
CA ARG A 88 -10.06 -5.59 -9.51
C ARG A 88 -10.38 -7.08 -9.62
N PHE A 89 -9.39 -7.96 -9.45
CA PHE A 89 -9.57 -9.41 -9.54
C PHE A 89 -9.24 -10.14 -8.23
N CYS A 90 -8.91 -9.39 -7.16
CA CYS A 90 -8.41 -9.94 -5.91
C CYS A 90 -9.35 -9.71 -4.70
N THR A 91 -10.45 -8.98 -4.90
CA THR A 91 -11.51 -8.69 -3.92
C THR A 91 -12.83 -9.33 -4.31
#